data_AF-A0A094CJC0-F1
#
_entry.id   AF-A0A094CJC0-F1
#
_cell.length_a   1.000
_cell.length_b   1.000
_cell.length_c   1.000
_cell.angle_alpha   90.00
_cell.angle_beta   90.00
_cell.angle_gamma   90.00
#
_symmetry.space_group_name_H-M   'P 1'
#
loop_
_entity.id
_entity.type
_entity.pdbx_description
1 polymer ?
#
loop_
_entity_poly.entity_id
_entity_poly.type
_entity_poly.pdbx_seq_one_letter_code
_entity_poly.pdbx_strand_id
1 'polypeptide(L)'
;MCRWFAYISPSEECLLEDVLIAPAHAISKQVNHHYLPFLLSHDPKVHAGTTSPAEVSERNVLFNVDGFGMSWYTPTKSQFAPTSQTTGPILHPALYKITHPALHTTNFQTICAATASTCVMAHIRAASTGVIAEVNTHPFVFGRHTIMHNGYISDYPAIARQMAGLMSDEAHTHITGRTDSEALAALYMTYLTAGAGHGTGKDAWEQAYTPKEMMAALQNAISTVIELQRTALGDKATPNDLNEPYYTAAAELVS
;
A
#
# COMPACT_ATOMS: atom_id res chain seq x y z
N MET A 1 3.03 -12.09 -8.24
CA MET A 1 2.50 -11.15 -7.23
C MET A 1 3.12 -9.77 -7.40
N CYS A 2 2.51 -8.76 -6.80
CA CYS A 2 3.07 -7.40 -6.77
C CYS A 2 4.39 -7.36 -5.99
N ARG A 3 5.09 -6.23 -6.05
CA ARG A 3 6.27 -5.96 -5.22
C ARG A 3 6.19 -4.55 -4.67
N TRP A 4 6.66 -4.35 -3.45
CA TRP A 4 6.63 -3.04 -2.79
C TRP A 4 7.97 -2.74 -2.11
N PHE A 5 8.21 -1.47 -1.89
CA PHE A 5 9.39 -0.91 -1.24
C PHE A 5 8.94 0.21 -0.32
N ALA A 6 9.56 0.31 0.86
CA ALA A 6 9.45 1.47 1.72
C ALA A 6 10.81 1.84 2.29
N TYR A 7 11.11 3.13 2.31
CA TYR A 7 12.16 3.76 3.09
C TYR A 7 11.49 4.70 4.09
N ILE A 8 11.80 4.55 5.37
CA ILE A 8 11.25 5.40 6.43
C ILE A 8 12.40 5.70 7.38
N SER A 9 12.69 6.98 7.58
CA SER A 9 13.75 7.46 8.46
C SER A 9 13.23 8.65 9.27
N PRO A 10 13.54 8.75 10.58
CA PRO A 10 13.10 9.88 11.38
C PRO A 10 13.81 11.19 11.01
N SER A 11 14.99 11.12 10.37
CA SER A 11 15.86 12.29 10.20
C SER A 11 16.71 12.29 8.93
N GLU A 12 16.98 11.12 8.36
CA GLU A 12 17.85 11.01 7.20
C GLU A 12 16.99 11.02 5.93
N GLU A 13 17.24 12.00 5.06
CA GLU A 13 16.64 12.00 3.74
C GLU A 13 17.42 11.05 2.83
N CYS A 14 16.71 10.28 2.02
CA CYS A 14 17.30 9.56 0.91
C CYS A 14 16.94 10.25 -0.41
N LEU A 15 17.88 10.29 -1.35
CA LEU A 15 17.57 10.65 -2.73
C LEU A 15 16.75 9.52 -3.35
N LEU A 16 15.64 9.84 -4.03
CA LEU A 16 14.78 8.83 -4.64
C LEU A 16 15.55 7.99 -5.68
N GLU A 17 16.49 8.58 -6.41
CA GLU A 17 17.36 7.85 -7.35
C GLU A 17 18.20 6.76 -6.65
N ASP A 18 18.74 7.05 -5.47
CA ASP A 18 19.63 6.14 -4.73
C ASP A 18 18.91 4.89 -4.20
N VAL A 19 17.59 4.96 -4.04
CA VAL A 19 16.79 3.84 -3.52
C VAL A 19 15.90 3.19 -4.59
N LEU A 20 15.43 3.96 -5.57
CA LEU A 20 14.51 3.46 -6.60
C LEU A 20 15.19 3.13 -7.93
N ILE A 21 16.39 3.64 -8.23
CA ILE A 21 17.05 3.45 -9.53
C ILE A 21 18.45 2.85 -9.38
N ALA A 22 19.34 3.45 -8.59
CA ALA A 22 20.74 3.07 -8.52
C ALA A 22 20.95 1.60 -8.11
N PRO A 23 20.25 1.04 -7.09
CA PRO A 23 20.51 -0.33 -6.63
C PRO A 23 20.34 -1.36 -7.74
N ALA A 24 21.21 -2.36 -7.82
CA ALA A 24 21.16 -3.40 -8.86
C ALA A 24 19.80 -4.12 -8.89
N HIS A 25 19.17 -4.25 -7.73
CA HIS A 25 17.86 -4.88 -7.54
C HIS A 25 16.79 -3.89 -7.07
N ALA A 26 16.93 -2.61 -7.44
CA ALA A 26 15.93 -1.59 -7.11
C ALA A 26 14.54 -2.00 -7.60
N ILE A 27 13.49 -1.58 -6.89
CA ILE A 27 12.12 -1.95 -7.23
C ILE A 27 11.79 -1.60 -8.70
N SER A 28 12.24 -0.46 -9.24
CA SER A 28 11.98 -0.11 -10.65
C SER A 28 12.53 -1.10 -11.70
N LYS A 29 13.55 -1.89 -11.34
CA LYS A 29 14.17 -2.94 -12.18
C LYS A 29 13.49 -4.30 -12.01
N GLN A 30 12.74 -4.46 -10.92
CA GLN A 30 12.08 -5.71 -10.55
C GLN A 30 10.83 -6.03 -11.40
N VAL A 31 10.52 -5.20 -12.40
CA VAL A 31 9.55 -5.48 -13.46
C VAL A 31 9.95 -6.72 -14.27
N ASN A 32 11.22 -6.80 -14.67
CA ASN A 32 11.77 -7.86 -15.53
C ASN A 32 12.76 -8.76 -14.81
N HIS A 33 13.43 -8.24 -13.77
CA HIS A 33 14.43 -8.98 -13.02
C HIS A 33 13.79 -9.59 -11.79
N HIS A 34 13.71 -10.91 -11.79
CA HIS A 34 13.28 -11.67 -10.63
C HIS A 34 14.33 -11.54 -9.53
N TYR A 35 14.01 -10.83 -8.46
CA TYR A 35 14.88 -10.75 -7.30
C TYR A 35 14.03 -10.99 -6.05
N LEU A 36 14.07 -12.23 -5.58
CA LEU A 36 13.52 -12.66 -4.31
C LEU A 36 14.69 -13.17 -3.45
N PRO A 37 15.41 -12.29 -2.74
CA PRO A 37 16.44 -12.75 -1.83
C PRO A 37 15.73 -13.50 -0.69
N PHE A 38 15.97 -14.81 -0.59
CA PHE A 38 15.59 -15.66 0.55
C PHE A 38 14.13 -15.47 1.00
N LEU A 39 13.18 -15.98 0.22
CA LEU A 39 11.76 -16.13 0.60
C LEU A 39 11.58 -17.20 1.71
N LEU A 40 12.43 -17.18 2.73
CA LEU A 40 12.46 -18.03 3.91
C LEU A 40 12.64 -17.13 5.12
N SER A 41 11.82 -17.36 6.15
CA SER A 41 11.93 -16.74 7.47
C SER A 41 13.39 -16.73 7.95
N HIS A 42 13.84 -15.63 8.55
CA HIS A 42 15.13 -15.57 9.25
C HIS A 42 15.19 -16.45 10.50
N ASP A 43 14.05 -17.05 10.90
CA ASP A 43 13.98 -18.10 11.92
C ASP A 43 13.81 -19.49 11.25
N PRO A 44 14.93 -20.22 11.02
CA PRO A 44 14.91 -21.57 10.47
C PRO A 44 14.30 -22.62 11.42
N LYS A 45 13.87 -22.27 12.64
CA LYS A 45 13.21 -23.22 13.55
C LYS A 45 11.68 -23.24 13.40
N VAL A 46 11.09 -22.18 12.83
CA VAL A 46 9.62 -22.02 12.78
C VAL A 46 9.03 -22.42 11.42
N HIS A 47 9.77 -22.22 10.32
CA HIS A 47 9.27 -22.46 8.96
C HIS A 47 10.26 -23.23 8.06
N ALA A 48 10.92 -24.26 8.60
CA ALA A 48 11.84 -25.15 7.86
C ALA A 48 11.16 -26.10 6.85
N GLY A 49 9.98 -25.75 6.33
CA GLY A 49 9.35 -26.50 5.25
C GLY A 49 10.07 -26.27 3.93
N THR A 50 10.27 -27.32 3.14
CA THR A 50 10.75 -27.18 1.76
C THR A 50 9.62 -26.55 0.94
N THR A 51 9.84 -25.35 0.42
CA THR A 51 8.88 -24.70 -0.46
C THR A 51 8.63 -25.56 -1.71
N SER A 52 7.37 -25.91 -1.96
CA SER A 52 6.98 -26.71 -3.12
C SER A 52 7.06 -25.90 -4.42
N PRO A 53 7.32 -26.54 -5.58
CA PRO A 53 7.29 -25.87 -6.88
C PRO A 53 5.98 -25.15 -7.19
N ALA A 54 4.85 -25.67 -6.70
CA ALA A 54 3.54 -25.04 -6.85
C ALA A 54 3.46 -23.70 -6.10
N GLU A 55 3.94 -23.65 -4.85
CA GLU A 55 3.99 -22.42 -4.06
C GLU A 55 4.97 -21.38 -4.63
N VAL A 56 6.04 -21.81 -5.32
CA VAL A 56 6.93 -20.88 -6.04
C VAL A 56 6.23 -20.28 -7.27
N SER A 57 5.44 -21.09 -7.97
CA SER A 57 4.72 -20.70 -9.20
C SER A 57 3.53 -19.78 -8.90
N GLU A 58 2.72 -20.07 -7.88
CA GLU A 58 1.57 -19.24 -7.46
C GLU A 58 2.01 -17.81 -7.11
N ARG A 59 3.19 -17.68 -6.48
CA ARG A 59 3.70 -16.40 -5.99
C ARG A 59 4.23 -15.47 -7.07
N ASN A 60 4.44 -15.93 -8.31
CA ASN A 60 5.32 -15.19 -9.23
C ASN A 60 4.90 -15.25 -10.69
N VAL A 61 4.24 -14.18 -11.13
CA VAL A 61 4.25 -13.80 -12.55
C VAL A 61 5.69 -13.38 -12.89
N LEU A 62 6.24 -13.87 -14.01
CA LEU A 62 7.61 -13.58 -14.43
C LEU A 62 7.86 -12.09 -14.68
N PHE A 63 6.83 -11.37 -15.13
CA PHE A 63 6.89 -9.96 -15.46
C PHE A 63 5.75 -9.21 -14.77
N ASN A 64 6.07 -8.09 -14.13
CA ASN A 64 5.08 -7.23 -13.49
C ASN A 64 5.06 -5.87 -14.19
N VAL A 65 4.36 -5.79 -15.31
CA VAL A 65 4.35 -4.62 -16.21
C VAL A 65 3.08 -3.77 -16.10
N ASP A 66 2.15 -4.15 -15.21
CA ASP A 66 0.79 -3.60 -15.18
C ASP A 66 0.68 -2.25 -14.46
N GLY A 67 1.77 -1.80 -13.83
CA GLY A 67 1.86 -0.45 -13.30
C GLY A 67 2.97 -0.28 -12.29
N PHE A 68 3.40 0.98 -12.15
CA PHE A 68 4.31 1.42 -11.12
C PHE A 68 3.72 2.66 -10.45
N GLY A 69 3.83 2.74 -9.13
CA GLY A 69 3.58 3.97 -8.41
C GLY A 69 4.59 4.18 -7.31
N MET A 70 4.82 5.45 -6.99
CA MET A 70 5.59 5.87 -5.84
C MET A 70 4.92 7.03 -5.13
N SER A 71 5.20 7.13 -3.84
CA SER A 71 4.91 8.30 -3.04
C SER A 71 6.11 8.71 -2.22
N TRP A 72 6.31 10.00 -2.04
CA TRP A 72 7.30 10.55 -1.12
C TRP A 72 6.67 11.66 -0.29
N TYR A 73 7.08 11.77 0.97
CA TYR A 73 6.50 12.74 1.89
C TYR A 73 7.25 14.07 1.80
N THR A 74 6.50 15.17 1.73
CA THR A 74 7.05 16.53 1.64
C THR A 74 6.24 17.53 2.46
N PRO A 75 6.88 18.54 3.08
CA PRO A 75 6.20 19.61 3.79
C PRO A 75 5.62 20.69 2.86
N THR A 76 5.87 20.62 1.54
CA THR A 76 5.58 21.74 0.61
C THR A 76 4.14 22.25 0.73
N LYS A 77 3.14 21.35 0.76
CA LYS A 77 1.73 21.76 0.82
C LYS A 77 1.42 22.59 2.08
N SER A 78 1.86 22.12 3.25
CA SER A 78 1.61 22.80 4.53
C SER A 78 2.43 24.09 4.70
N GLN A 79 3.57 24.22 4.01
CA GLN A 79 4.34 25.46 3.97
C GLN A 79 3.61 26.59 3.24
N PHE A 80 2.86 26.28 2.18
CA PHE A 80 2.10 27.27 1.41
C PHE A 80 0.65 27.44 1.88
N ALA A 81 0.10 26.45 2.59
CA ALA A 81 -1.23 26.49 3.20
C ALA A 81 -1.15 26.14 4.69
N PRO A 82 -0.59 27.02 5.53
CA PRO A 82 -0.43 26.75 6.95
C PRO A 82 -1.80 26.59 7.62
N THR A 83 -2.01 25.45 8.27
CA THR A 83 -3.19 25.20 9.11
C THR A 83 -2.94 25.77 10.51
N SER A 84 -3.92 26.47 11.06
CA SER A 84 -3.80 27.14 12.37
C SER A 84 -3.65 26.21 13.58
N GLN A 85 -3.67 24.89 13.37
CA GLN A 85 -3.81 23.86 14.40
C GLN A 85 -2.50 23.14 14.79
N THR A 86 -1.39 23.30 14.04
CA THR A 86 -0.15 22.52 14.30
C THR A 86 1.09 23.40 14.40
N THR A 87 1.93 23.13 15.40
CA THR A 87 3.25 23.73 15.57
C THR A 87 4.28 22.99 14.70
N GLY A 88 4.27 23.23 13.39
CA GLY A 88 5.26 22.68 12.45
C GLY A 88 4.69 22.30 11.08
N PRO A 89 5.56 22.05 10.09
CA PRO A 89 5.14 21.60 8.77
C PRO A 89 4.60 20.17 8.83
N ILE A 90 3.37 19.98 8.38
CA ILE A 90 2.75 18.66 8.20
C ILE A 90 3.28 18.08 6.88
N LEU A 91 3.70 16.81 6.91
CA LEU A 91 4.14 16.10 5.71
C LEU A 91 2.95 15.47 4.97
N HIS A 92 2.90 15.68 3.67
CA HIS A 92 1.91 15.08 2.77
C HIS A 92 2.59 14.19 1.73
N PRO A 93 1.97 13.07 1.33
CA PRO A 93 2.46 12.27 0.23
C PRO A 93 2.23 13.01 -1.10
N ALA A 94 3.30 13.21 -1.86
CA ALA A 94 3.23 13.45 -3.30
C ALA A 94 3.18 12.10 -4.01
N LEU A 95 2.40 12.01 -5.11
CA LEU A 95 2.15 10.76 -5.82
C LEU A 95 2.61 10.83 -7.27
N TYR A 96 3.20 9.73 -7.75
CA TYR A 96 3.48 9.49 -9.16
C TYR A 96 3.04 8.07 -9.51
N LYS A 97 2.19 7.90 -10.53
CA LYS A 97 1.69 6.61 -10.99
C LYS A 97 1.73 6.54 -12.51
N ILE A 98 1.99 5.35 -13.02
CA ILE A 98 2.02 5.02 -14.45
C ILE A 98 1.59 3.56 -14.66
N THR A 99 1.15 3.23 -15.87
CA THR A 99 0.72 1.87 -16.26
C THR A 99 1.75 1.11 -17.09
N HIS A 100 3.01 1.54 -17.05
CA HIS A 100 4.10 0.91 -17.79
C HIS A 100 5.39 0.94 -16.95
N PRO A 101 6.48 0.25 -17.36
CA PRO A 101 7.73 0.22 -16.60
C PRO A 101 8.30 1.62 -16.35
N ALA A 102 8.69 1.91 -15.11
CA ALA A 102 9.13 3.24 -14.67
C ALA A 102 10.45 3.70 -15.29
N LEU A 103 11.38 2.77 -15.54
CA LEU A 103 12.68 3.13 -16.12
C LEU A 103 12.58 3.60 -17.58
N HIS A 104 11.45 3.41 -18.25
CA HIS A 104 11.22 3.87 -19.62
C HIS A 104 10.69 5.30 -19.71
N THR A 105 10.49 5.99 -18.58
CA THR A 105 9.99 7.37 -18.55
C THR A 105 11.04 8.32 -17.99
N THR A 106 11.33 9.38 -18.75
CA THR A 106 12.21 10.47 -18.33
C THR A 106 11.64 11.21 -17.13
N ASN A 107 10.32 11.32 -17.00
CA ASN A 107 9.69 12.00 -15.86
C ASN A 107 10.03 11.30 -14.54
N PHE A 108 9.99 9.97 -14.51
CA PHE A 108 10.39 9.20 -13.34
C PHE A 108 11.86 9.45 -12.98
N GLN A 109 12.75 9.36 -13.97
CA GLN A 109 14.19 9.59 -13.77
C GLN A 109 14.47 11.01 -13.24
N THR A 110 13.85 12.02 -13.83
CA THR A 110 14.00 13.43 -13.40
C THR A 110 13.45 13.67 -12.00
N ILE A 111 12.28 13.11 -11.66
CA ILE A 111 11.73 13.22 -10.30
C ILE A 111 12.69 12.55 -9.31
N CYS A 112 13.17 11.34 -9.61
CA CYS A 112 14.06 10.59 -8.72
C CYS A 112 15.40 11.31 -8.48
N ALA A 113 16.00 11.89 -9.51
CA ALA A 113 17.29 12.60 -9.41
C ALA A 113 17.19 13.95 -8.70
N ALA A 114 15.99 14.54 -8.58
CA ALA A 114 15.77 15.87 -8.03
C ALA A 114 15.00 15.90 -6.70
N THR A 115 14.63 14.73 -6.16
CA THR A 115 13.77 14.63 -4.98
C THR A 115 14.42 13.77 -3.91
N ALA A 116 14.51 14.31 -2.70
CA ALA A 116 14.85 13.56 -1.50
C ALA A 116 13.67 13.55 -0.52
N SER A 117 13.59 12.51 0.32
CA SER A 117 12.57 12.42 1.36
C SER A 117 12.99 11.46 2.48
N THR A 118 12.49 11.71 3.68
CA THR A 118 12.58 10.80 4.82
C THR A 118 11.58 9.65 4.78
N CYS A 119 10.56 9.71 3.91
CA CYS A 119 9.62 8.61 3.70
C CYS A 119 9.28 8.45 2.23
N VAL A 120 9.67 7.30 1.67
CA VAL A 120 9.44 6.92 0.28
C VAL A 120 8.75 5.56 0.27
N MET A 121 7.69 5.44 -0.50
CA MET A 121 7.03 4.17 -0.78
C MET A 121 6.94 3.98 -2.29
N ALA A 122 7.13 2.75 -2.75
CA ALA A 122 7.00 2.41 -4.16
C ALA A 122 6.39 1.02 -4.32
N HIS A 123 5.68 0.83 -5.43
CA HIS A 123 4.95 -0.39 -5.69
C HIS A 123 4.89 -0.69 -7.18
N ILE A 124 5.20 -1.94 -7.55
CA ILE A 124 4.89 -2.49 -8.87
C ILE A 124 3.63 -3.33 -8.74
N ARG A 125 2.63 -2.97 -9.55
CA ARG A 125 1.39 -3.74 -9.68
C ARG A 125 1.59 -4.92 -10.64
N ALA A 126 1.13 -6.08 -10.20
CA ALA A 126 0.88 -7.27 -11.01
C ALA A 126 -0.63 -7.49 -10.99
N ALA A 127 -1.33 -7.10 -12.04
CA ALA A 127 -2.78 -7.15 -12.09
C ALA A 127 -3.24 -8.61 -12.27
N SER A 128 -3.71 -9.24 -11.18
CA SER A 128 -4.40 -10.54 -11.26
C SER A 128 -5.80 -10.39 -11.85
N THR A 129 -6.45 -9.26 -11.57
CA THR A 129 -7.79 -8.91 -12.05
C THR A 129 -7.95 -7.40 -12.26
N GLY A 130 -8.96 -7.01 -13.05
CA GLY A 130 -9.33 -5.62 -13.28
C GLY A 130 -8.56 -4.90 -14.39
N VAL A 131 -8.95 -3.65 -14.65
CA VAL A 131 -8.38 -2.84 -15.73
C VAL A 131 -7.01 -2.30 -15.32
N ILE A 132 -6.07 -2.32 -16.27
CA ILE A 132 -4.79 -1.61 -16.15
C ILE A 132 -5.08 -0.11 -16.29
N ALA A 133 -4.99 0.62 -15.18
CA ALA A 133 -5.24 2.05 -15.10
C ALA A 133 -4.46 2.62 -13.90
N GLU A 134 -4.00 3.86 -13.99
CA GLU A 134 -3.22 4.53 -12.93
C GLU A 134 -3.99 4.59 -11.61
N VAL A 135 -5.31 4.81 -11.66
CA VAL A 135 -6.18 4.83 -10.47
C VAL A 135 -6.16 3.50 -9.71
N ASN A 136 -5.94 2.38 -10.40
CA ASN A 136 -5.87 1.04 -9.81
C ASN A 136 -4.47 0.65 -9.34
N THR A 137 -3.47 1.52 -9.54
CA THR A 137 -2.08 1.28 -9.18
C THR A 137 -1.80 1.85 -7.79
N HIS A 138 -1.20 1.04 -6.93
CA HIS A 138 -0.69 1.49 -5.63
C HIS A 138 0.40 2.56 -5.78
N PRO A 139 0.62 3.43 -4.79
CA PRO A 139 -0.08 3.49 -3.50
C PRO A 139 -1.44 4.21 -3.54
N PHE A 140 -2.35 3.90 -2.60
CA PHE A 140 -3.60 4.64 -2.38
C PHE A 140 -3.40 5.67 -1.27
N VAL A 141 -3.97 6.87 -1.43
CA VAL A 141 -3.76 7.98 -0.48
C VAL A 141 -5.08 8.51 0.06
N PHE A 142 -5.15 8.66 1.39
CA PHE A 142 -6.27 9.25 2.13
C PHE A 142 -5.69 10.33 3.05
N GLY A 143 -5.84 11.60 2.66
CA GLY A 143 -5.18 12.73 3.35
C GLY A 143 -3.65 12.56 3.37
N ARG A 144 -3.09 12.39 4.57
CA ARG A 144 -1.65 12.12 4.76
C ARG A 144 -1.28 10.64 4.83
N HIS A 145 -2.25 9.72 4.76
CA HIS A 145 -2.01 8.28 4.86
C HIS A 145 -1.83 7.66 3.49
N THR A 146 -0.85 6.77 3.37
CA THR A 146 -0.57 6.02 2.16
C THR A 146 -0.67 4.52 2.45
N ILE A 147 -1.41 3.79 1.62
CA ILE A 147 -1.66 2.36 1.78
C ILE A 147 -1.21 1.60 0.53
N MET A 148 -0.49 0.51 0.75
CA MET A 148 -0.09 -0.46 -0.28
C MET A 148 -0.53 -1.86 0.13
N HIS A 149 -1.09 -2.62 -0.80
CA HIS A 149 -1.53 -4.00 -0.57
C HIS A 149 -0.89 -4.90 -1.62
N ASN A 150 -0.07 -5.85 -1.17
CA ASN A 150 0.48 -6.89 -2.02
C ASN A 150 -0.30 -8.17 -1.80
N GLY A 151 -1.29 -8.42 -2.65
CA GLY A 151 -2.10 -9.62 -2.58
C GLY A 151 -3.44 -9.39 -3.26
N TYR A 152 -4.38 -10.29 -3.01
CA TYR A 152 -5.76 -10.15 -3.46
C TYR A 152 -6.76 -10.65 -2.41
N ILE A 153 -7.96 -10.09 -2.45
CA ILE A 153 -9.12 -10.56 -1.72
C ILE A 153 -9.85 -11.56 -2.62
N SER A 154 -9.74 -12.84 -2.30
CA SER A 154 -10.40 -13.91 -3.05
C SER A 154 -11.91 -13.70 -3.10
N ASP A 155 -12.50 -13.91 -4.29
CA ASP A 155 -13.93 -13.74 -4.51
C ASP A 155 -14.46 -12.35 -4.08
N TYR A 156 -13.63 -11.30 -4.15
CA TYR A 156 -14.01 -9.92 -3.80
C TYR A 156 -15.38 -9.48 -4.35
N PRO A 157 -15.77 -9.74 -5.62
CA PRO A 157 -17.09 -9.37 -6.13
C PRO A 157 -18.27 -9.90 -5.30
N ALA A 158 -18.12 -11.04 -4.62
CA ALA A 158 -19.16 -11.62 -3.78
C ALA A 158 -19.39 -10.82 -2.48
N ILE A 159 -18.34 -10.19 -1.95
CA ILE A 159 -18.39 -9.43 -0.69
C ILE A 159 -18.32 -7.90 -0.89
N ALA A 160 -18.00 -7.42 -2.09
CA ALA A 160 -17.75 -6.00 -2.38
C ALA A 160 -18.89 -5.09 -1.90
N ARG A 161 -20.16 -5.51 -2.11
CA ARG A 161 -21.33 -4.74 -1.66
C ARG A 161 -21.44 -4.66 -0.14
N GLN A 162 -21.18 -5.75 0.56
CA GLN A 162 -21.25 -5.78 2.02
C GLN A 162 -20.10 -4.98 2.63
N MET A 163 -18.90 -5.14 2.07
CA MET A 163 -17.71 -4.40 2.46
C MET A 163 -17.90 -2.88 2.29
N ALA A 164 -18.47 -2.45 1.16
CA ALA A 164 -18.81 -1.04 0.92
C ALA A 164 -19.79 -0.49 1.95
N GLY A 165 -20.76 -1.29 2.42
CA GLY A 165 -21.72 -0.90 3.45
C GLY A 165 -21.15 -0.77 4.86
N LEU A 166 -19.91 -1.18 5.09
CA LEU A 166 -19.19 -1.03 6.37
C LEU A 166 -18.21 0.16 6.37
N MET A 167 -17.98 0.78 5.21
CA MET A 167 -17.10 1.94 5.09
C MET A 167 -17.83 3.21 5.56
N SER A 168 -17.09 4.22 5.99
CA SER A 168 -17.65 5.57 6.12
C SER A 168 -18.00 6.13 4.73
N ASP A 169 -18.96 7.04 4.68
CA ASP A 169 -19.37 7.69 3.43
C ASP A 169 -18.18 8.41 2.76
N GLU A 170 -17.31 9.05 3.55
CA GLU A 170 -16.12 9.73 3.05
C GLU A 170 -15.11 8.75 2.45
N ALA A 171 -14.84 7.64 3.14
CA ALA A 171 -13.89 6.64 2.64
C ALA A 171 -14.40 5.97 1.36
N HIS A 172 -15.70 5.64 1.31
CA HIS A 172 -16.32 5.02 0.14
C HIS A 172 -16.35 5.97 -1.07
N THR A 173 -16.71 7.24 -0.87
CA THR A 173 -16.77 8.24 -1.96
C THR A 173 -15.39 8.66 -2.47
N HIS A 174 -14.32 8.36 -1.72
CA HIS A 174 -12.94 8.60 -2.12
C HIS A 174 -12.36 7.50 -3.01
N ILE A 175 -13.01 6.34 -3.11
CA ILE A 175 -12.60 5.27 -4.03
C ILE A 175 -12.78 5.76 -5.48
N THR A 176 -11.71 5.67 -6.26
CA THR A 176 -11.69 6.13 -7.67
C THR A 176 -11.51 5.00 -8.68
N GLY A 177 -10.86 3.93 -8.27
CA GLY A 177 -10.66 2.71 -9.04
C GLY A 177 -11.71 1.64 -8.72
N ARG A 178 -11.36 0.39 -9.01
CA ARG A 178 -12.23 -0.79 -8.82
C ARG A 178 -11.49 -1.99 -8.23
N THR A 179 -10.34 -1.77 -7.61
CA THR A 179 -9.57 -2.86 -7.01
C THR A 179 -10.10 -3.18 -5.61
N ASP A 180 -9.96 -4.45 -5.24
CA ASP A 180 -10.07 -4.92 -3.87
C ASP A 180 -9.11 -4.18 -2.93
N SER A 181 -7.88 -3.91 -3.37
CA SER A 181 -6.89 -3.17 -2.57
C SER A 181 -7.33 -1.76 -2.21
N GLU A 182 -7.98 -1.02 -3.11
CA GLU A 182 -8.47 0.34 -2.81
C GLU A 182 -9.65 0.29 -1.85
N ALA A 183 -10.55 -0.68 -2.04
CA ALA A 183 -11.65 -0.94 -1.12
C ALA A 183 -11.13 -1.32 0.29
N LEU A 184 -10.08 -2.15 0.37
CA LEU A 184 -9.41 -2.49 1.62
C LEU A 184 -8.81 -1.25 2.29
N ALA A 185 -8.15 -0.38 1.52
CA ALA A 185 -7.61 0.87 2.02
C ALA A 185 -8.71 1.80 2.57
N ALA A 186 -9.86 1.90 1.90
CA ALA A 186 -11.00 2.67 2.38
C ALA A 186 -11.61 2.09 3.68
N LEU A 187 -11.75 0.77 3.76
CA LEU A 187 -12.23 0.10 4.97
C LEU A 187 -11.24 0.28 6.14
N TYR A 188 -9.94 0.16 5.87
CA TYR A 188 -8.89 0.44 6.84
C TYR A 188 -8.99 1.87 7.39
N MET A 189 -9.14 2.86 6.50
CA MET A 189 -9.28 4.27 6.91
C MET A 189 -10.56 4.53 7.69
N THR A 190 -11.64 3.79 7.39
CA THR A 190 -12.87 3.83 8.20
C THR A 190 -12.58 3.40 9.64
N TYR A 191 -11.87 2.29 9.85
CA TYR A 191 -11.52 1.84 11.20
C TYR A 191 -10.49 2.73 11.89
N LEU A 192 -9.52 3.25 11.16
CA LEU A 192 -8.50 4.15 11.71
C LEU A 192 -9.12 5.43 12.27
N THR A 193 -10.08 6.00 11.53
CA THR A 193 -10.71 7.28 11.88
C THR A 193 -11.88 7.16 12.86
N ALA A 194 -12.31 5.94 13.21
CA ALA A 194 -13.43 5.71 14.11
C ALA A 194 -13.14 6.05 15.59
N GLY A 195 -11.88 6.26 15.96
CA GLY A 195 -11.45 6.55 17.33
C GLY A 195 -11.81 7.95 17.81
N ALA A 196 -12.08 8.10 19.11
CA ALA A 196 -12.32 9.40 19.72
C ALA A 196 -11.04 10.24 19.76
N GLY A 197 -11.14 11.52 19.41
CA GLY A 197 -10.04 12.49 19.54
C GLY A 197 -9.36 12.92 18.23
N HIS A 198 -9.70 12.30 17.10
CA HIS A 198 -9.06 12.56 15.79
C HIS A 198 -9.91 13.38 14.82
N GLY A 199 -11.08 13.87 15.25
CA GLY A 199 -12.03 14.55 14.38
C GLY A 199 -12.89 13.58 13.56
N THR A 200 -13.55 14.09 12.51
CA THR A 200 -14.45 13.31 11.66
C THR A 200 -14.22 13.61 10.19
N GLY A 201 -14.51 12.63 9.32
CA GLY A 201 -14.41 12.80 7.88
C GLY A 201 -12.97 13.09 7.43
N LYS A 202 -12.80 14.01 6.46
CA LYS A 202 -11.49 14.28 5.84
C LYS A 202 -10.47 14.90 6.78
N ASP A 203 -10.92 15.62 7.82
CA ASP A 203 -10.02 16.22 8.81
C ASP A 203 -9.30 15.16 9.64
N ALA A 204 -9.94 13.99 9.83
CA ALA A 204 -9.31 12.85 10.50
C ALA A 204 -8.16 12.26 9.66
N TRP A 205 -8.22 12.36 8.33
CA TRP A 205 -7.13 11.92 7.45
C TRP A 205 -5.91 12.84 7.44
N GLU A 206 -5.98 13.97 8.14
CA GLU A 206 -4.85 14.89 8.31
C GLU A 206 -4.17 14.70 9.68
N GLN A 207 -4.73 13.85 10.55
CA GLN A 207 -4.18 13.58 11.88
C GLN A 207 -3.06 12.54 11.84
N ALA A 208 -2.17 12.62 12.84
CA ALA A 208 -1.19 11.56 13.08
C ALA A 208 -1.81 10.46 13.93
N TYR A 209 -1.48 9.20 13.65
CA TYR A 209 -1.93 8.06 14.42
C TYR A 209 -0.74 7.30 14.99
N THR A 210 -0.93 6.72 16.18
CA THR A 210 0.11 5.87 16.74
C THR A 210 0.21 4.55 15.97
N PRO A 211 1.40 3.91 15.92
CA PRO A 211 1.54 2.58 15.32
C PRO A 211 0.56 1.54 15.88
N LYS A 212 0.16 1.69 17.15
CA LYS A 212 -0.82 0.83 17.80
C LYS A 212 -2.23 1.02 17.23
N GLU A 213 -2.66 2.26 17.00
CA GLU A 213 -3.96 2.56 16.38
C GLU A 213 -3.99 2.06 14.93
N MET A 214 -2.92 2.31 14.17
CA MET A 214 -2.79 1.80 12.80
C MET A 214 -2.84 0.26 12.75
N MET A 215 -2.12 -0.43 13.64
CA MET A 215 -2.16 -1.89 13.72
C MET A 215 -3.56 -2.40 14.06
N ALA A 216 -4.23 -1.79 15.05
CA ALA A 216 -5.59 -2.19 15.43
C ALA A 216 -6.59 -1.98 14.28
N ALA A 217 -6.53 -0.85 13.57
CA ALA A 217 -7.37 -0.57 12.41
C ALA A 217 -7.14 -1.58 11.28
N LEU A 218 -5.88 -1.97 11.05
CA LEU A 218 -5.53 -2.97 10.05
C LEU A 218 -6.07 -4.36 10.43
N GLN A 219 -5.89 -4.77 11.69
CA GLN A 219 -6.44 -6.03 12.20
C GLN A 219 -7.96 -6.08 12.09
N ASN A 220 -8.65 -4.97 12.37
CA ASN A 220 -10.10 -4.87 12.22
C ASN A 220 -10.52 -4.98 10.76
N ALA A 221 -9.83 -4.31 9.84
CA ALA A 221 -10.11 -4.38 8.40
C ALA A 221 -9.95 -5.82 7.86
N ILE A 222 -8.83 -6.48 8.20
CA ILE A 222 -8.57 -7.87 7.80
C ILE A 222 -9.62 -8.81 8.38
N SER A 223 -9.89 -8.71 9.69
CA SER A 223 -10.89 -9.57 10.36
C SER A 223 -12.27 -9.43 9.72
N THR A 224 -12.65 -8.20 9.37
CA THR A 224 -13.92 -7.90 8.70
C THR A 224 -14.00 -8.56 7.32
N VAL A 225 -12.94 -8.47 6.52
CA VAL A 225 -12.90 -9.13 5.20
C VAL A 225 -13.02 -10.65 5.34
N ILE A 226 -12.30 -11.25 6.30
CA ILE A 226 -12.36 -12.69 6.57
C ILE A 226 -13.78 -13.11 7.00
N GLU A 227 -14.40 -12.34 7.88
CA GLU A 227 -15.77 -12.60 8.33
C GLU A 227 -16.78 -12.50 7.18
N LEU A 228 -16.70 -11.45 6.36
CA LEU A 228 -17.55 -11.28 5.19
C LEU A 228 -17.42 -12.46 4.22
N GLN A 229 -16.20 -12.92 3.95
CA GLN A 229 -15.98 -14.10 3.10
C GLN A 229 -16.58 -15.36 3.71
N ARG A 230 -16.38 -15.60 5.01
CA ARG A 230 -16.98 -16.75 5.71
C ARG A 230 -18.50 -16.71 5.65
N THR A 231 -19.11 -15.54 5.87
CA THR A 231 -20.56 -15.38 5.83
C THR A 231 -21.13 -15.55 4.41
N ALA A 232 -20.46 -15.01 3.40
CA ALA A 232 -20.94 -15.03 2.02
C ALA A 232 -20.68 -16.36 1.30
N LEU A 233 -19.56 -17.03 1.59
CA LEU A 233 -19.07 -18.18 0.82
C LEU A 233 -19.12 -19.50 1.61
N GLY A 234 -19.14 -19.46 2.94
CA GLY A 234 -19.10 -20.66 3.78
C GLY A 234 -17.91 -21.56 3.43
N ASP A 235 -18.17 -22.85 3.22
CA ASP A 235 -17.15 -23.85 2.84
C ASP A 235 -16.54 -23.64 1.44
N LYS A 236 -17.10 -22.73 0.64
CA LYS A 236 -16.55 -22.37 -0.69
C LYS A 236 -15.52 -21.25 -0.62
N ALA A 237 -15.26 -20.69 0.56
CA ALA A 237 -14.26 -19.65 0.73
C ALA A 237 -12.87 -20.18 0.33
N THR A 238 -12.28 -19.57 -0.69
CA THR A 238 -10.91 -19.87 -1.09
C THR A 238 -9.91 -19.13 -0.19
N PRO A 239 -8.70 -19.68 0.04
CA PRO A 239 -7.65 -18.96 0.75
C PRO A 239 -7.39 -17.60 0.10
N ASN A 240 -7.09 -16.58 0.91
CA ASN A 240 -6.74 -15.23 0.48
C ASN A 240 -5.34 -14.89 1.01
N ASP A 241 -4.65 -13.93 0.41
CA ASP A 241 -3.31 -13.51 0.86
C ASP A 241 -3.36 -12.77 2.21
N LEU A 242 -4.53 -12.27 2.62
CA LEU A 242 -4.75 -11.64 3.93
C LEU A 242 -4.73 -12.66 5.10
N ASN A 243 -4.85 -13.96 4.81
CA ASN A 243 -4.76 -15.05 5.77
C ASN A 243 -3.32 -15.55 5.95
N GLU A 244 -2.37 -15.02 5.18
CA GLU A 244 -0.95 -15.30 5.34
C GLU A 244 -0.24 -14.12 6.06
N PRO A 245 0.65 -14.39 7.03
CA PRO A 245 1.14 -13.38 7.98
C PRO A 245 2.09 -12.29 7.43
N TYR A 246 2.27 -12.15 6.11
CA TYR A 246 3.36 -11.34 5.52
C TYR A 246 2.93 -10.18 4.58
N TYR A 247 1.64 -9.93 4.35
CA TYR A 247 1.20 -9.22 3.13
C TYR A 247 0.74 -7.76 3.25
N THR A 248 0.67 -7.17 4.45
CA THR A 248 0.20 -5.76 4.57
C THR A 248 1.19 -4.85 5.29
N ALA A 249 1.61 -3.78 4.61
CA ALA A 249 2.46 -2.73 5.17
C ALA A 249 1.70 -1.39 5.17
N ALA A 250 1.56 -0.79 6.35
CA ALA A 250 1.11 0.59 6.53
C ALA A 250 2.28 1.39 7.12
N ALA A 251 2.56 2.56 6.56
CA ALA A 251 3.69 3.41 6.97
C ALA A 251 3.22 4.80 7.39
N GLU A 252 3.79 5.31 8.49
CA GLU A 252 3.62 6.69 8.94
C GLU A 252 4.95 7.23 9.49
N LEU A 253 5.25 8.50 9.20
CA LEU A 253 6.27 9.27 9.91
C LEU A 253 5.66 9.83 11.20
N VAL A 254 6.00 9.22 12.32
CA VAL A 254 5.78 9.80 13.64
C VAL A 254 6.86 10.89 13.83
N SER A 255 6.43 12.15 13.90
CA SER A 255 7.26 13.27 14.37
C SER A 255 7.22 13.36 15.89
#